data_AF-A0A1Q9BQW7-F1
#
_entry.id   AF-A0A1Q9BQW7-F1
#
_cell.length_a   1.000
_cell.length_b   1.000
_cell.length_c   1.000
_cell.angle_alpha   90.00
_cell.angle_beta   90.00
_cell.angle_gamma   90.00
#
_symmetry.space_group_name_H-M   'P 1'
#
loop_
_entity.id
_entity.type
_entity.pdbx_description
1 polymer ?
#
loop_
_entity_poly.entity_id
_entity_poly.type
_entity_poly.pdbx_seq_one_letter_code
_entity_poly.pdbx_strand_id
1 'polypeptide(L)'
;MALKLHELEHGLLLDSGGERLMFFAKLDTMVADEAALKAVFDIKGSSGTLPCALCSNVVSKTSMLEGCDTTGSLVSVHETSLEKFCARSDNTIWQGCKLLESRCGQMTKKAFDQLEQSLGINHNPEGVLFQQSLPLASTLMYDWLHIYLVTGLVQLELGLLFPLLYSHGVTVQSLKDWMSSFAWPHSLKPHRNETLRLFDKKIASGDFKCSASQGLNMYPLLRLFLLSLATRGIPGALATAISSCLNLFIVLDLLLKGNRGEQVPPDDLEAAILKHCRGFIDAYGTEAIVPKFHYSLHLPGFARKKPLISCFTHERKHRQIKQLANEIHNPGDWFEKSVFRDVWGEVILQMQ
;
A
#
# COMPACT_ATOMS: atom_id res chain seq x y z
N MET A 1 -15.26 24.89 6.35
CA MET A 1 -15.06 25.61 5.08
C MET A 1 -14.29 24.65 4.19
N ALA A 2 -14.99 23.88 3.38
CA ALA A 2 -14.35 22.93 2.47
C ALA A 2 -13.76 23.77 1.33
N LEU A 3 -12.43 23.95 1.35
CA LEU A 3 -11.68 24.45 0.20
C LEU A 3 -12.06 23.56 -0.98
N LYS A 4 -12.89 24.09 -1.88
CA LYS A 4 -13.13 23.39 -3.13
C LYS A 4 -11.79 23.42 -3.86
N LEU A 5 -11.29 22.27 -4.31
CA LEU A 5 -9.98 22.13 -4.97
C LEU A 5 -9.71 23.16 -6.09
N HIS A 6 -10.78 23.72 -6.68
CA HIS A 6 -10.67 24.84 -7.61
C HIS A 6 -10.03 26.11 -7.02
N GLU A 7 -10.12 26.37 -5.72
CA GLU A 7 -9.65 27.63 -5.12
C GLU A 7 -8.11 27.78 -5.20
N LEU A 8 -7.37 26.67 -5.14
CA LEU A 8 -5.91 26.72 -5.25
C LEU A 8 -5.42 26.96 -6.69
N GLU A 9 -6.20 26.56 -7.70
CA GLU A 9 -5.87 26.84 -9.10
C GLU A 9 -6.02 28.34 -9.43
N HIS A 10 -6.87 29.05 -8.69
CA HIS A 10 -7.11 30.50 -8.84
C HIS A 10 -6.19 31.36 -7.99
N GLY A 11 -5.35 30.74 -7.16
CA GLY A 11 -4.34 31.41 -6.35
C GLY A 11 -4.78 31.69 -4.93
N LEU A 12 -3.88 31.44 -3.98
CA LEU A 12 -4.00 31.81 -2.57
C LEU A 12 -2.89 32.83 -2.25
N LEU A 13 -3.27 34.00 -1.74
CA LEU A 13 -2.29 34.99 -1.30
C LEU A 13 -1.68 34.55 0.05
N LEU A 14 -0.39 34.25 0.06
CA LEU A 14 0.39 33.92 1.24
C LEU A 14 1.23 35.13 1.66
N ASP A 15 1.24 35.44 2.96
CA ASP A 15 2.16 36.40 3.55
C ASP A 15 3.30 35.63 4.21
N SER A 16 4.51 35.75 3.66
CA SER A 16 5.71 35.10 4.18
C SER A 16 6.78 36.16 4.45
N GLY A 17 6.96 36.51 5.73
CA GLY A 17 7.98 37.47 6.13
C GLY A 17 7.78 38.90 5.60
N GLY A 18 6.53 39.31 5.32
CA GLY A 18 6.21 40.63 4.76
C GLY A 18 6.16 40.67 3.24
N GLU A 19 6.48 39.57 2.55
CA GLU A 19 6.24 39.40 1.12
C GLU A 19 4.91 38.71 0.86
N ARG A 20 4.11 39.30 -0.04
CA ARG A 20 2.83 38.74 -0.49
C ARG A 20 3.06 37.91 -1.75
N LEU A 21 3.03 36.59 -1.59
CA LEU A 21 3.22 35.62 -2.67
C LEU A 21 1.86 35.08 -3.10
N MET A 22 1.58 35.08 -4.40
CA MET A 22 0.41 34.37 -4.93
C MET A 22 0.79 32.91 -5.17
N PHE A 23 0.21 31.99 -4.40
CA PHE A 23 0.46 30.56 -4.49
C PHE A 23 -0.62 29.88 -5.32
N PHE A 24 -0.22 29.21 -6.39
CA PHE A 24 -1.12 28.41 -7.22
C PHE A 24 -0.79 26.93 -7.05
N ALA A 25 -1.81 26.09 -6.94
CA ALA A 25 -1.63 24.65 -6.94
C ALA A 25 -2.77 23.93 -7.66
N LYS A 26 -2.41 22.81 -8.28
CA LYS A 26 -3.32 21.88 -8.93
C LYS A 26 -3.12 20.50 -8.32
N LEU A 27 -4.20 19.78 -8.11
CA LEU A 27 -4.11 18.39 -7.67
C LEU A 27 -3.54 17.52 -8.78
N ASP A 28 -2.44 16.86 -8.46
CA ASP A 28 -1.75 15.95 -9.38
C ASP A 28 -1.91 14.48 -8.97
N THR A 29 -1.74 14.19 -7.68
CA THR A 29 -1.71 12.82 -7.17
C THR A 29 -2.49 12.67 -5.88
N MET A 30 -3.36 11.66 -5.85
CA MET A 30 -4.05 11.18 -4.66
C MET A 30 -3.36 9.90 -4.17
N VAL A 31 -2.69 9.98 -3.02
CA VAL A 31 -2.02 8.84 -2.38
C VAL A 31 -2.61 8.64 -0.98
N ALA A 32 -3.05 7.42 -0.70
CA ALA A 32 -3.54 7.01 0.61
C ALA A 32 -3.39 5.49 0.75
N ASP A 33 -3.74 4.95 1.91
CA ASP A 33 -3.93 3.50 2.02
C ASP A 33 -5.10 3.04 1.13
N GLU A 34 -5.15 1.75 0.82
CA GLU A 34 -6.16 1.23 -0.12
C GLU A 34 -7.59 1.43 0.41
N ALA A 35 -7.80 1.33 1.72
CA ALA A 35 -9.10 1.54 2.33
C ALA A 35 -9.58 3.00 2.19
N ALA A 36 -8.70 3.99 2.36
CA ALA A 36 -9.05 5.38 2.13
C ALA A 36 -9.25 5.68 0.63
N LEU A 37 -8.41 5.13 -0.26
CA LEU A 37 -8.63 5.27 -1.72
C LEU A 37 -10.00 4.69 -2.11
N LYS A 38 -10.35 3.53 -1.56
CA LYS A 38 -11.65 2.89 -1.75
C LYS A 38 -12.80 3.79 -1.31
N ALA A 39 -12.68 4.40 -0.13
CA ALA A 39 -13.70 5.30 0.42
C ALA A 39 -13.83 6.60 -0.39
N VAL A 40 -12.70 7.21 -0.77
CA VAL A 40 -12.69 8.47 -1.54
C VAL A 40 -13.37 8.30 -2.89
N PHE A 41 -13.07 7.21 -3.59
CA PHE A 41 -13.55 6.98 -4.94
C PHE A 41 -14.82 6.11 -5.01
N ASP A 42 -15.39 5.69 -3.88
CA ASP A 42 -16.53 4.77 -3.83
C ASP A 42 -16.33 3.51 -4.69
N ILE A 43 -15.13 2.95 -4.71
CA ILE A 43 -14.83 1.73 -5.50
C ILE A 43 -14.93 0.45 -4.66
N LYS A 44 -14.94 -0.70 -5.31
CA LYS A 44 -14.72 -1.98 -4.62
C LYS A 44 -13.22 -2.06 -4.23
N GLY A 45 -12.95 -2.69 -3.09
CA GLY A 45 -11.59 -2.75 -2.54
C GLY A 45 -10.96 -4.14 -2.67
N SER A 46 -9.91 -4.38 -1.89
CA SER A 46 -9.11 -5.62 -1.92
C SER A 46 -9.90 -6.93 -1.77
N SER A 47 -11.07 -6.92 -1.14
CA SER A 47 -11.96 -8.07 -0.98
C SER A 47 -13.03 -8.21 -2.06
N GLY A 48 -13.12 -7.26 -2.99
CA GLY A 48 -14.07 -7.25 -4.09
C GLY A 48 -13.66 -8.16 -5.26
N THR A 49 -14.61 -8.43 -6.15
CA THR A 49 -14.38 -9.20 -7.38
C THR A 49 -13.33 -8.56 -8.27
N LEU A 50 -13.35 -7.24 -8.40
CA LEU A 50 -12.28 -6.44 -9.03
C LEU A 50 -11.49 -5.73 -7.93
N PRO A 51 -10.39 -6.32 -7.45
CA PRO A 51 -9.62 -5.74 -6.35
C PRO A 51 -8.78 -4.52 -6.77
N CYS A 52 -8.57 -4.29 -8.07
CA CYS A 52 -7.81 -3.17 -8.58
C CYS A 52 -8.72 -2.10 -9.22
N ALA A 53 -8.51 -0.85 -8.83
CA ALA A 53 -9.22 0.29 -9.40
C ALA A 53 -8.75 0.64 -10.83
N LEU A 54 -7.52 0.24 -11.16
CA LEU A 54 -6.82 0.63 -12.38
C LEU A 54 -6.85 -0.45 -13.47
N CYS A 55 -7.29 -1.66 -13.16
CA CYS A 55 -7.39 -2.76 -14.12
C CYS A 55 -8.84 -3.20 -14.29
N SER A 56 -9.30 -3.35 -15.53
CA SER A 56 -10.68 -3.79 -15.82
C SER A 56 -10.84 -5.31 -15.83
N ASN A 57 -9.74 -6.06 -15.96
CA ASN A 57 -9.77 -7.50 -16.17
C ASN A 57 -9.08 -8.33 -15.07
N VAL A 58 -8.56 -7.68 -14.03
CA VAL A 58 -7.89 -8.36 -12.91
C VAL A 58 -8.94 -8.70 -11.86
N VAL A 59 -9.20 -9.98 -11.66
CA VAL A 59 -10.22 -10.50 -10.74
C VAL A 59 -9.61 -11.11 -9.49
N SER A 60 -10.36 -11.08 -8.39
CA SER A 60 -9.97 -11.78 -7.16
C SER A 60 -9.89 -13.28 -7.41
N LYS A 61 -8.83 -13.92 -6.89
CA LYS A 61 -8.69 -15.38 -6.88
C LYS A 61 -9.87 -16.12 -6.25
N THR A 62 -10.58 -15.48 -5.30
CA THR A 62 -11.75 -16.07 -4.64
C THR A 62 -13.00 -16.07 -5.52
N SER A 63 -13.00 -15.28 -6.60
CA SER A 63 -14.12 -15.23 -7.55
C SER A 63 -14.11 -16.39 -8.54
N MET A 64 -12.92 -16.95 -8.83
CA MET A 64 -12.68 -18.00 -9.83
C MET A 64 -13.22 -17.66 -11.24
N LEU A 65 -13.47 -16.37 -11.52
CA LEU A 65 -14.07 -15.93 -12.79
C LEU A 65 -13.14 -16.15 -13.98
N GLU A 66 -11.83 -16.05 -13.78
CA GLU A 66 -10.82 -16.31 -14.80
C GLU A 66 -10.91 -17.76 -15.32
N GLY A 67 -11.30 -18.72 -14.48
CA GLY A 67 -11.47 -20.12 -14.87
C GLY A 67 -12.75 -20.38 -15.67
N CYS A 68 -13.72 -19.46 -15.62
CA CYS A 68 -14.99 -19.55 -16.33
C CYS A 68 -15.07 -18.62 -17.56
N ASP A 69 -14.04 -17.80 -17.78
CA ASP A 69 -14.02 -16.83 -18.87
C ASP A 69 -13.61 -17.49 -20.21
N THR A 70 -14.58 -17.66 -21.09
CA THR A 70 -14.35 -18.22 -22.43
C THR A 70 -13.62 -17.26 -23.37
N THR A 71 -13.56 -15.97 -23.04
CA THR A 71 -12.85 -14.97 -23.85
C THR A 71 -11.35 -14.93 -23.57
N GLY A 72 -10.92 -15.50 -22.44
CA GLY A 72 -9.53 -15.45 -21.97
C GLY A 72 -9.04 -14.04 -21.63
N SER A 73 -9.95 -13.10 -21.38
CA SER A 73 -9.63 -11.70 -21.08
C SER A 73 -9.37 -11.47 -19.59
N LEU A 74 -10.04 -12.22 -18.70
CA LEU A 74 -9.89 -12.11 -17.26
C LEU A 74 -8.62 -12.80 -16.79
N VAL A 75 -7.90 -12.15 -15.89
CA VAL A 75 -6.72 -12.70 -15.23
C VAL A 75 -6.87 -12.61 -13.72
N SER A 76 -6.32 -13.59 -13.01
CA SER A 76 -6.34 -13.59 -11.56
C SER A 76 -5.42 -12.50 -10.99
N VAL A 77 -5.69 -12.06 -9.77
CA VAL A 77 -4.87 -11.08 -9.03
C VAL A 77 -3.41 -11.51 -8.80
N HIS A 78 -3.09 -12.79 -8.99
CA HIS A 78 -1.73 -13.32 -8.91
C HIS A 78 -0.97 -13.34 -10.25
N GLU A 79 -1.59 -12.88 -11.35
CA GLU A 79 -0.90 -12.71 -12.63
C GLU A 79 0.25 -11.69 -12.50
N THR A 80 1.39 -12.00 -13.10
CA THR A 80 2.60 -11.15 -13.06
C THR A 80 3.00 -10.60 -14.42
N SER A 81 2.30 -10.98 -15.48
CA SER A 81 2.53 -10.56 -16.86
C SER A 81 1.79 -9.24 -17.11
N LEU A 82 2.52 -8.12 -17.10
CA LEU A 82 1.96 -6.77 -17.18
C LEU A 82 1.18 -6.54 -18.48
N GLU A 83 1.60 -7.19 -19.56
CA GLU A 83 0.98 -7.13 -20.89
C GLU A 83 -0.44 -7.72 -20.92
N LYS A 84 -0.80 -8.55 -19.94
CA LYS A 84 -2.15 -9.09 -19.82
C LYS A 84 -3.10 -8.18 -19.06
N PHE A 85 -2.61 -7.08 -18.46
CA PHE A 85 -3.45 -6.15 -17.73
C PHE A 85 -4.13 -5.17 -18.68
N CYS A 86 -5.45 -5.06 -18.58
CA CYS A 86 -6.22 -4.05 -19.28
C CYS A 86 -6.39 -2.83 -18.37
N ALA A 87 -5.61 -1.79 -18.63
CA ALA A 87 -5.68 -0.54 -17.86
C ALA A 87 -7.01 0.20 -18.09
N ARG A 88 -7.58 0.75 -17.02
CA ARG A 88 -8.74 1.65 -17.08
C ARG A 88 -8.28 3.07 -17.38
N SER A 89 -9.09 3.79 -18.15
CA SER A 89 -9.01 5.25 -18.28
C SER A 89 -10.10 5.93 -17.47
N ASP A 90 -9.93 7.20 -17.15
CA ASP A 90 -10.97 8.00 -16.48
C ASP A 90 -12.31 7.96 -17.24
N ASN A 91 -12.24 8.05 -18.58
CA ASN A 91 -13.43 7.96 -19.42
C ASN A 91 -14.16 6.61 -19.27
N THR A 92 -13.43 5.48 -19.24
CA THR A 92 -14.05 4.17 -19.03
C THR A 92 -14.66 4.01 -17.64
N ILE A 93 -14.09 4.67 -16.63
CA ILE A 93 -14.63 4.69 -15.26
C ILE A 93 -15.93 5.51 -15.23
N TRP A 94 -15.94 6.71 -15.81
CA TRP A 94 -17.14 7.55 -15.88
C TRP A 94 -18.25 6.97 -16.74
N GLN A 95 -17.91 6.23 -17.81
CA GLN A 95 -18.89 5.45 -18.56
C GLN A 95 -19.55 4.38 -17.67
N GLY A 96 -18.78 3.74 -16.78
CA GLY A 96 -19.30 2.84 -15.75
C GLY A 96 -20.26 3.55 -14.78
N CYS A 97 -19.91 4.75 -14.31
CA CYS A 97 -20.79 5.57 -13.47
C CYS A 97 -22.12 5.88 -14.17
N LYS A 98 -22.07 6.37 -15.42
CA LYS A 98 -23.28 6.65 -16.23
C LYS A 98 -24.15 5.41 -16.43
N LEU A 99 -23.53 4.25 -16.64
CA LEU A 99 -24.25 2.99 -16.73
C LEU A 99 -24.98 2.68 -15.41
N LEU A 100 -24.32 2.81 -14.26
CA LEU A 100 -24.96 2.63 -12.95
C LEU A 100 -26.13 3.61 -12.75
N GLU A 101 -25.96 4.90 -13.05
CA GLU A 101 -27.05 5.89 -12.95
C GLU A 101 -28.26 5.50 -13.79
N SER A 102 -28.04 5.14 -15.06
CA SER A 102 -29.12 4.75 -15.99
C SER A 102 -29.88 3.48 -15.57
N ARG A 103 -29.26 2.63 -14.75
CA ARG A 103 -29.80 1.35 -14.32
C ARG A 103 -30.37 1.39 -12.90
N CYS A 104 -30.08 2.45 -12.14
CA CYS A 104 -30.60 2.65 -10.80
C CYS A 104 -32.13 2.73 -10.84
N GLY A 105 -32.79 1.89 -10.04
CA GLY A 105 -34.26 1.78 -10.02
C GLY A 105 -34.89 1.06 -11.23
N GLN A 106 -34.12 0.67 -12.25
CA GLN A 106 -34.60 -0.02 -13.47
C GLN A 106 -34.42 -1.54 -13.42
N MET A 107 -33.82 -2.07 -12.35
CA MET A 107 -33.57 -3.50 -12.16
C MET A 107 -33.71 -3.88 -10.69
N THR A 108 -33.69 -5.20 -10.42
CA THR A 108 -33.73 -5.68 -9.03
C THR A 108 -32.47 -5.27 -8.29
N LYS A 109 -32.57 -5.09 -6.97
CA LYS A 109 -31.42 -4.78 -6.11
C LYS A 109 -30.25 -5.74 -6.31
N LYS A 110 -30.53 -7.05 -6.37
CA LYS A 110 -29.51 -8.09 -6.59
C LYS A 110 -28.78 -7.91 -7.93
N ALA A 111 -29.51 -7.63 -9.01
CA ALA A 111 -28.91 -7.39 -10.32
C ALA A 111 -28.08 -6.09 -10.34
N PHE A 112 -28.53 -5.07 -9.62
CA PHE A 112 -27.79 -3.82 -9.47
C PHE A 112 -26.49 -4.01 -8.67
N ASP A 113 -26.55 -4.71 -7.54
CA ASP A 113 -25.36 -5.06 -6.73
C ASP A 113 -24.34 -5.87 -7.56
N GLN A 114 -24.81 -6.75 -8.45
CA GLN A 114 -23.95 -7.49 -9.38
C GLN A 114 -23.31 -6.59 -10.44
N LEU A 115 -24.06 -5.60 -10.96
CA LEU A 115 -23.54 -4.60 -11.89
C LEU A 115 -22.47 -3.72 -11.23
N GLU A 116 -22.67 -3.30 -9.98
CA GLU A 116 -21.64 -2.60 -9.22
C GLU A 116 -20.38 -3.46 -9.03
N GLN A 117 -20.56 -4.75 -8.70
CA GLN A 117 -19.44 -5.68 -8.53
C GLN A 117 -18.66 -5.88 -9.84
N SER A 118 -19.35 -6.03 -10.98
CA SER A 118 -18.71 -6.22 -12.28
C SER A 118 -18.00 -4.97 -12.80
N LEU A 119 -18.45 -3.79 -12.38
CA LEU A 119 -17.81 -2.52 -12.69
C LEU A 119 -16.72 -2.14 -11.68
N GLY A 120 -16.70 -2.73 -10.49
CA GLY A 120 -15.80 -2.35 -9.41
C GLY A 120 -16.12 -0.98 -8.79
N ILE A 121 -17.34 -0.47 -8.95
CA ILE A 121 -17.77 0.88 -8.54
C ILE A 121 -19.05 0.74 -7.70
N ASN A 122 -19.12 1.40 -6.55
CA ASN A 122 -20.35 1.56 -5.78
C ASN A 122 -21.08 2.82 -6.30
N HIS A 123 -22.39 2.72 -6.46
CA HIS A 123 -23.22 3.83 -6.90
C HIS A 123 -23.38 4.86 -5.78
N ASN A 124 -22.79 6.04 -5.97
CA ASN A 124 -22.93 7.18 -5.08
C ASN A 124 -23.08 8.46 -5.91
N PRO A 125 -24.31 8.95 -6.16
CA PRO A 125 -24.56 10.13 -6.98
C PRO A 125 -23.83 11.39 -6.48
N GLU A 126 -23.56 11.49 -5.18
CA GLU A 126 -22.86 12.62 -4.57
C GLU A 126 -21.34 12.39 -4.47
N GLY A 127 -20.86 11.19 -4.81
CA GLY A 127 -19.46 10.80 -4.74
C GLY A 127 -18.60 11.43 -5.84
N VAL A 128 -17.29 11.46 -5.61
CA VAL A 128 -16.34 12.19 -6.47
C VAL A 128 -16.32 11.69 -7.92
N LEU A 129 -16.59 10.39 -8.13
CA LEU A 129 -16.64 9.80 -9.47
C LEU A 129 -17.87 10.22 -10.26
N PHE A 130 -19.04 10.23 -9.62
CA PHE A 130 -20.32 10.57 -10.25
C PHE A 130 -20.42 12.07 -10.50
N GLN A 131 -19.91 12.88 -9.57
CA GLN A 131 -19.75 14.33 -9.74
C GLN A 131 -18.61 14.70 -10.70
N GLN A 132 -17.80 13.74 -11.16
CA GLN A 132 -16.64 13.93 -12.03
C GLN A 132 -15.67 15.01 -11.52
N SER A 133 -15.60 15.19 -10.20
CA SER A 133 -14.78 16.22 -9.57
C SER A 133 -13.31 15.80 -9.47
N LEU A 134 -13.04 14.48 -9.54
CA LEU A 134 -11.70 13.92 -9.46
C LEU A 134 -11.52 12.72 -10.42
N PRO A 135 -10.65 12.80 -11.45
CA PRO A 135 -10.34 11.66 -12.31
C PRO A 135 -9.50 10.60 -11.58
N LEU A 136 -10.03 9.39 -11.41
CA LEU A 136 -9.38 8.32 -10.64
C LEU A 136 -8.10 7.79 -11.30
N ALA A 137 -8.16 7.33 -12.54
CA ALA A 137 -7.05 6.64 -13.19
C ALA A 137 -5.83 7.55 -13.38
N SER A 138 -6.06 8.85 -13.55
CA SER A 138 -4.98 9.84 -13.70
C SER A 138 -4.39 10.30 -12.37
N THR A 139 -5.17 10.33 -11.28
CA THR A 139 -4.71 10.90 -10.01
C THR A 139 -4.29 9.86 -8.99
N LEU A 140 -4.91 8.68 -8.98
CA LEU A 140 -4.63 7.63 -8.00
C LEU A 140 -3.19 7.13 -8.13
N MET A 141 -2.51 7.06 -7.00
CA MET A 141 -1.24 6.35 -6.84
C MET A 141 -1.34 5.44 -5.63
N TYR A 142 -1.05 4.16 -5.82
CA TYR A 142 -0.95 3.24 -4.69
C TYR A 142 0.25 3.58 -3.83
N ASP A 143 0.04 3.64 -2.51
CA ASP A 143 1.09 3.93 -1.56
C ASP A 143 2.02 2.72 -1.36
N TRP A 144 3.28 2.86 -1.76
CA TRP A 144 4.26 1.80 -1.60
C TRP A 144 4.54 1.47 -0.13
N LEU A 145 4.41 2.43 0.79
CA LEU A 145 4.59 2.20 2.23
C LEU A 145 3.56 1.19 2.75
N HIS A 146 2.27 1.37 2.44
CA HIS A 146 1.22 0.42 2.82
C HIS A 146 1.28 -0.91 2.07
N ILE A 147 1.74 -0.90 0.82
CA ILE A 147 2.00 -2.15 0.08
C ILE A 147 3.05 -2.99 0.81
N TYR A 148 4.18 -2.41 1.19
CA TYR A 148 5.34 -3.17 1.65
C TYR A 148 5.46 -3.29 3.17
N LEU A 149 5.18 -2.25 3.95
CA LEU A 149 5.59 -2.16 5.36
C LEU A 149 4.42 -2.18 6.36
N VAL A 150 3.27 -1.58 6.03
CA VAL A 150 2.11 -1.50 6.95
C VAL A 150 1.12 -2.63 6.68
N THR A 151 1.19 -3.69 7.49
CA THR A 151 0.48 -4.96 7.23
C THR A 151 0.78 -5.45 5.81
N GLY A 152 1.99 -5.16 5.33
CA GLY A 152 2.38 -5.25 3.92
C GLY A 152 3.13 -6.54 3.60
N LEU A 153 3.70 -6.57 2.40
CA LEU A 153 4.41 -7.74 1.86
C LEU A 153 5.59 -8.18 2.73
N VAL A 154 6.28 -7.26 3.44
CA VAL A 154 7.34 -7.61 4.39
C VAL A 154 6.81 -8.45 5.55
N GLN A 155 5.64 -8.10 6.09
CA GLN A 155 5.08 -8.85 7.21
C GLN A 155 4.63 -10.25 6.77
N LEU A 156 4.01 -10.33 5.59
CA LEU A 156 3.59 -11.60 4.99
C LEU A 156 4.79 -12.52 4.70
N GLU A 157 5.80 -12.01 3.97
CA GLU A 157 7.01 -12.77 3.62
C GLU A 157 7.67 -13.35 4.88
N LEU A 158 7.88 -12.50 5.89
CA LEU A 158 8.56 -12.91 7.11
C LEU A 158 7.70 -13.83 8.00
N GLY A 159 6.38 -13.64 7.99
CA GLY A 159 5.43 -14.54 8.63
C GLY A 159 5.47 -15.96 8.07
N LEU A 160 5.82 -16.13 6.80
CA LEU A 160 6.00 -17.45 6.17
C LEU A 160 7.44 -17.97 6.28
N LEU A 161 8.44 -17.09 6.18
CA LEU A 161 9.85 -17.45 6.24
C LEU A 161 10.31 -17.89 7.63
N PHE A 162 9.88 -17.23 8.72
CA PHE A 162 10.36 -17.56 10.06
C PHE A 162 10.05 -19.00 10.49
N PRO A 163 8.84 -19.54 10.30
CA PRO A 163 8.57 -20.96 10.53
C PRO A 163 9.53 -21.90 9.78
N LEU A 164 9.87 -21.60 8.53
CA LEU A 164 10.82 -22.38 7.73
C LEU A 164 12.24 -22.28 8.29
N LEU A 165 12.68 -21.11 8.72
CA LEU A 165 13.96 -20.95 9.40
C LEU A 165 14.00 -21.80 10.69
N TYR A 166 12.92 -21.78 11.47
CA TYR A 166 12.82 -22.55 12.71
C TYR A 166 12.85 -24.06 12.50
N SER A 167 12.24 -24.57 11.41
CA SER A 167 12.30 -26.00 11.08
C SER A 167 13.70 -26.45 10.66
N HIS A 168 14.56 -25.52 10.23
CA HIS A 168 15.96 -25.77 9.85
C HIS A 168 16.95 -25.38 10.95
N GLY A 169 16.49 -25.29 12.21
CA GLY A 169 17.37 -25.13 13.38
C GLY A 169 17.76 -23.70 13.73
N VAL A 170 17.28 -22.69 13.00
CA VAL A 170 17.38 -21.30 13.46
C VAL A 170 16.51 -21.14 14.70
N THR A 171 17.00 -20.44 15.72
CA THR A 171 16.22 -20.13 16.91
C THR A 171 15.96 -18.63 16.99
N VAL A 172 14.88 -18.26 17.68
CA VAL A 172 14.57 -16.85 18.02
C VAL A 172 15.79 -16.19 18.69
N GLN A 173 16.42 -16.92 19.61
CA GLN A 173 17.62 -16.45 20.29
C GLN A 173 18.78 -16.22 19.31
N SER A 174 19.03 -17.15 18.38
CA SER A 174 20.11 -16.98 17.38
C SER A 174 19.92 -15.74 16.49
N LEU A 175 18.66 -15.43 16.10
CA LEU A 175 18.34 -14.21 15.35
C LEU A 175 18.60 -12.96 16.19
N LYS A 176 18.15 -12.98 17.45
CA LYS A 176 18.32 -11.86 18.38
C LYS A 176 19.79 -11.61 18.71
N ASP A 177 20.57 -12.66 18.93
CA ASP A 177 22.01 -12.60 19.18
C ASP A 177 22.75 -12.07 17.96
N TRP A 178 22.41 -12.57 16.77
CA TRP A 178 22.96 -12.07 15.51
C TRP A 178 22.73 -10.56 15.36
N MET A 179 21.49 -10.09 15.46
CA MET A 179 21.18 -8.65 15.34
C MET A 179 21.79 -7.81 16.47
N SER A 180 21.95 -8.40 17.65
CA SER A 180 22.57 -7.75 18.80
C SER A 180 24.08 -7.59 18.67
N SER A 181 24.73 -8.43 17.85
CA SER A 181 26.19 -8.42 17.65
C SER A 181 26.71 -7.22 16.86
N PHE A 182 25.83 -6.54 16.09
CA PHE A 182 26.21 -5.39 15.29
C PHE A 182 26.33 -4.13 16.14
N ALA A 183 27.25 -3.23 15.75
CA ALA A 183 27.25 -1.86 16.23
C ALA A 183 26.15 -1.08 15.50
N TRP A 184 25.11 -0.66 16.25
CA TRP A 184 24.01 0.11 15.67
C TRP A 184 24.44 1.56 15.43
N PRO A 185 24.15 2.15 14.24
CA PRO A 185 24.39 3.57 13.96
C PRO A 185 23.74 4.47 15.01
N HIS A 186 24.35 5.62 15.30
CA HIS A 186 23.86 6.54 16.34
C HIS A 186 22.36 6.87 16.18
N SER A 187 21.91 7.13 14.96
CA SER A 187 20.50 7.40 14.64
C SER A 187 19.55 6.23 14.88
N LEU A 188 20.04 4.99 14.85
CA LEU A 188 19.22 3.78 15.03
C LEU A 188 19.32 3.19 16.43
N LYS A 189 20.31 3.59 17.23
CA LYS A 189 20.47 3.12 18.62
C LYS A 189 19.20 3.23 19.47
N PRO A 190 18.41 4.33 19.42
CA PRO A 190 17.17 4.43 20.21
C PRO A 190 16.14 3.34 19.87
N HIS A 191 16.16 2.84 18.63
CA HIS A 191 15.20 1.84 18.14
C HIS A 191 15.68 0.39 18.32
N ARG A 192 16.94 0.16 18.72
CA ARG A 192 17.52 -1.18 18.86
C ARG A 192 16.66 -2.11 19.70
N ASN A 193 16.30 -1.67 20.91
CA ASN A 193 15.55 -2.52 21.83
C ASN A 193 14.13 -2.79 21.31
N GLU A 194 13.48 -1.79 20.70
CA GLU A 194 12.16 -1.95 20.07
C GLU A 194 12.19 -2.96 18.91
N THR A 195 13.25 -2.95 18.09
CA THR A 195 13.42 -3.91 17.00
C THR A 195 13.74 -5.31 17.50
N LEU A 196 14.61 -5.46 18.50
CA LEU A 196 14.97 -6.78 19.05
C LEU A 196 13.79 -7.47 19.75
N ARG A 197 12.83 -6.70 20.29
CA ARG A 197 11.61 -7.23 20.91
C ARG A 197 10.69 -7.97 19.93
N LEU A 198 10.84 -7.75 18.61
CA LEU A 198 10.15 -8.56 17.59
C LEU A 198 10.51 -10.05 17.69
N PHE A 199 11.66 -10.35 18.29
CA PHE A 199 12.20 -11.69 18.49
C PHE A 199 12.21 -12.08 19.97
N ASP A 200 11.21 -11.67 20.75
CA ASP A 200 11.05 -12.15 22.13
C ASP A 200 10.31 -13.49 22.21
N LYS A 201 9.55 -13.83 21.16
CA LYS A 201 8.78 -15.08 21.08
C LYS A 201 8.93 -15.71 19.71
N LYS A 202 8.70 -17.02 19.64
CA LYS A 202 8.64 -17.75 18.37
C LYS A 202 7.45 -17.22 17.56
N ILE A 203 7.73 -16.92 16.31
CA ILE A 203 6.74 -16.40 15.36
C ILE A 203 6.04 -17.60 14.72
N ALA A 204 4.72 -17.69 14.87
CA ALA A 204 3.91 -18.68 14.18
C ALA A 204 3.68 -18.25 12.71
N SER A 205 3.27 -19.21 11.88
CA SER A 205 3.06 -18.94 10.45
C SER A 205 1.99 -17.87 10.25
N GLY A 206 2.34 -16.81 9.52
CA GLY A 206 1.45 -15.69 9.24
C GLY A 206 1.27 -14.67 10.38
N ASP A 207 1.89 -14.89 11.55
CA ASP A 207 1.67 -14.06 12.75
C ASP A 207 2.73 -12.96 12.94
N PHE A 208 3.64 -12.78 11.98
CA PHE A 208 4.65 -11.73 12.09
C PHE A 208 4.03 -10.35 11.92
N LYS A 209 4.22 -9.47 12.91
CA LYS A 209 3.75 -8.08 12.89
C LYS A 209 4.85 -7.14 13.32
N CYS A 210 4.97 -6.01 12.63
CA CYS A 210 5.87 -4.93 13.00
C CYS A 210 5.31 -3.58 12.54
N SER A 211 5.77 -2.48 13.16
CA SER A 211 5.58 -1.15 12.60
C SER A 211 6.45 -0.96 11.34
N ALA A 212 6.14 0.07 10.53
CA ALA A 212 6.97 0.39 9.37
C ALA A 212 8.42 0.71 9.75
N SER A 213 8.63 1.48 10.82
CA SER A 213 9.97 1.79 11.33
C SER A 213 10.71 0.56 11.83
N GLN A 214 10.02 -0.34 12.55
CA GLN A 214 10.60 -1.61 12.99
C GLN A 214 11.05 -2.46 11.80
N GLY A 215 10.20 -2.59 10.77
CA GLY A 215 10.53 -3.31 9.54
C GLY A 215 11.75 -2.72 8.82
N LEU A 216 11.81 -1.38 8.69
CA LEU A 216 12.92 -0.67 8.07
C LEU A 216 14.25 -0.82 8.83
N ASN A 217 14.21 -0.83 10.16
CA ASN A 217 15.42 -1.01 10.97
C ASN A 217 15.92 -2.47 10.94
N MET A 218 14.99 -3.42 10.83
CA MET A 218 15.28 -4.85 10.88
C MET A 218 15.80 -5.41 9.56
N TYR A 219 15.21 -5.03 8.42
CA TYR A 219 15.47 -5.70 7.15
C TYR A 219 16.95 -5.71 6.70
N PRO A 220 17.79 -4.68 6.97
CA PRO A 220 19.19 -4.73 6.57
C PRO A 220 19.97 -5.78 7.37
N LEU A 221 19.69 -5.90 8.68
CA LEU A 221 20.32 -6.90 9.55
C LEU A 221 19.86 -8.31 9.19
N LEU A 222 18.57 -8.45 8.91
CA LEU A 222 18.00 -9.72 8.49
C LEU A 222 18.53 -10.14 7.12
N ARG A 223 18.71 -9.22 6.17
CA ARG A 223 19.37 -9.50 4.89
C ARG A 223 20.74 -10.14 5.08
N LEU A 224 21.59 -9.55 5.94
CA LEU A 224 22.93 -10.08 6.20
C LEU A 224 22.86 -11.49 6.81
N PHE A 225 21.91 -11.72 7.72
CA PHE A 225 21.67 -13.05 8.28
C PHE A 225 21.31 -14.06 7.19
N LEU A 226 20.31 -13.73 6.35
CA LEU A 226 19.84 -14.61 5.28
C LEU A 226 20.91 -14.88 4.22
N LEU A 227 21.73 -13.90 3.86
CA LEU A 227 22.88 -14.09 2.96
C LEU A 227 23.91 -15.03 3.57
N SER A 228 24.23 -14.88 4.86
CA SER A 228 25.18 -15.77 5.55
C SER A 228 24.67 -17.22 5.61
N LEU A 229 23.36 -17.40 5.71
CA LEU A 229 22.71 -18.70 5.65
C LEU A 229 22.76 -19.28 4.23
N ALA A 230 22.43 -18.48 3.21
CA ALA A 230 22.49 -18.91 1.81
C ALA A 230 23.89 -19.38 1.40
N THR A 231 24.95 -18.71 1.85
CA THR A 231 26.34 -19.12 1.56
C THR A 231 26.75 -20.46 2.15
N ARG A 232 26.02 -20.97 3.15
CA ARG A 232 26.31 -22.27 3.78
C ARG A 232 25.71 -23.46 3.02
N GLY A 233 24.96 -23.20 1.94
CA GLY A 233 24.32 -24.23 1.14
C GLY A 233 23.06 -24.78 1.82
N ILE A 234 21.94 -24.08 1.65
CA ILE A 234 20.63 -24.53 2.14
C ILE A 234 19.87 -25.17 0.98
N PRO A 235 19.35 -26.40 1.10
CA PRO A 235 18.57 -27.02 0.03
C PRO A 235 17.07 -26.73 0.14
N GLY A 236 16.36 -26.95 -0.97
CA GLY A 236 14.90 -27.07 -0.99
C GLY A 236 14.13 -25.77 -0.75
N ALA A 237 12.96 -25.92 -0.11
CA ALA A 237 11.98 -24.84 0.08
C ALA A 237 12.51 -23.65 0.89
N LEU A 238 13.48 -23.85 1.79
CA LEU A 238 14.06 -22.73 2.53
C LEU A 238 14.92 -21.84 1.61
N ALA A 239 15.61 -22.39 0.63
CA ALA A 239 16.43 -21.59 -0.29
C ALA A 239 15.57 -20.71 -1.21
N THR A 240 14.44 -21.24 -1.71
CA THR A 240 13.50 -20.45 -2.52
C THR A 240 12.84 -19.35 -1.69
N ALA A 241 12.42 -19.65 -0.46
CA ALA A 241 11.89 -18.66 0.48
C ALA A 241 12.90 -17.56 0.83
N ILE A 242 14.16 -17.92 1.10
CA ILE A 242 15.23 -16.94 1.33
C ILE A 242 15.45 -16.06 0.10
N SER A 243 15.47 -16.66 -1.10
CA SER A 243 15.61 -15.93 -2.37
C SER A 243 14.47 -14.93 -2.58
N SER A 244 13.22 -15.34 -2.34
CA SER A 244 12.03 -14.46 -2.38
C SER A 244 12.22 -13.25 -1.46
N CYS A 245 12.54 -13.50 -0.19
CA CYS A 245 12.73 -12.46 0.82
C CYS A 245 13.88 -11.50 0.47
N LEU A 246 14.99 -12.00 -0.09
CA LEU A 246 16.09 -11.16 -0.55
C LEU A 246 15.68 -10.28 -1.74
N ASN A 247 14.90 -10.82 -2.68
CA ASN A 247 14.35 -10.04 -3.80
C ASN A 247 13.38 -8.95 -3.31
N LEU A 248 12.54 -9.25 -2.31
CA LEU A 248 11.70 -8.24 -1.63
C LEU A 248 12.56 -7.09 -1.07
N PHE A 249 13.67 -7.42 -0.42
CA PHE A 249 14.53 -6.40 0.16
C PHE A 249 15.21 -5.52 -0.89
N ILE A 250 15.52 -6.06 -2.08
CA ILE A 250 16.01 -5.25 -3.22
C ILE A 250 14.95 -4.21 -3.62
N VAL A 251 13.67 -4.59 -3.66
CA VAL A 251 12.58 -3.63 -3.94
C VAL A 251 12.55 -2.52 -2.89
N LEU A 252 12.68 -2.86 -1.60
CA LEU A 252 12.74 -1.85 -0.53
C LEU A 252 13.90 -0.88 -0.71
N ASP A 253 15.08 -1.35 -1.11
CA ASP A 253 16.23 -0.45 -1.35
C ASP A 253 15.92 0.57 -2.43
N LEU A 254 15.31 0.14 -3.53
CA LEU A 254 14.92 1.03 -4.63
C LEU A 254 13.86 2.04 -4.18
N LEU A 255 12.81 1.59 -3.48
CA LEU A 255 11.76 2.49 -2.98
C LEU A 255 12.32 3.51 -1.98
N LEU A 256 13.23 3.10 -1.09
CA LEU A 256 13.86 3.98 -0.12
C LEU A 256 14.83 4.98 -0.77
N LYS A 257 15.55 4.58 -1.81
CA LYS A 257 16.35 5.51 -2.64
C LYS A 257 15.45 6.60 -3.23
N GLY A 258 14.35 6.20 -3.86
CA GLY A 258 13.35 7.13 -4.41
C GLY A 258 12.79 8.08 -3.34
N ASN A 259 12.48 7.55 -2.15
CA ASN A 259 11.97 8.34 -1.03
C ASN A 259 12.99 9.35 -0.46
N ARG A 260 14.29 9.16 -0.72
CA ARG A 260 15.35 10.15 -0.41
C ARG A 260 15.59 11.16 -1.52
N GLY A 261 14.80 11.11 -2.60
CA GLY A 261 14.97 11.95 -3.78
C GLY A 261 16.07 11.47 -4.73
N GLU A 262 16.61 10.26 -4.52
CA GLU A 262 17.56 9.67 -5.45
C GLU A 262 16.82 9.16 -6.70
N GLN A 263 17.50 9.19 -7.85
CA GLN A 263 16.94 8.63 -9.07
C GLN A 263 16.87 7.10 -8.98
N VAL A 264 15.71 6.56 -9.32
CA VAL A 264 15.45 5.12 -9.41
C VAL A 264 14.86 4.86 -10.79
N PRO A 265 15.60 4.19 -11.70
CA PRO A 265 15.06 3.83 -13.00
C PRO A 265 13.78 2.98 -12.82
N PRO A 266 12.65 3.37 -13.44
CA PRO A 266 11.41 2.62 -13.30
C PRO A 266 11.53 1.16 -13.76
N ASP A 267 12.37 0.88 -14.75
CA ASP A 267 12.59 -0.47 -15.28
C ASP A 267 13.36 -1.37 -14.28
N ASP A 268 14.30 -0.80 -13.51
CA ASP A 268 14.97 -1.53 -12.43
C ASP A 268 13.98 -1.88 -11.32
N LEU A 269 13.08 -0.94 -10.99
CA LEU A 269 12.01 -1.18 -10.02
C LEU A 269 11.05 -2.27 -10.52
N GLU A 270 10.65 -2.21 -11.79
CA GLU A 270 9.80 -3.22 -12.42
C GLU A 270 10.44 -4.61 -12.38
N ALA A 271 11.70 -4.72 -12.80
CA ALA A 271 12.43 -5.97 -12.79
C ALA A 271 12.55 -6.54 -11.37
N ALA A 272 12.84 -5.70 -10.37
CA ALA A 272 12.95 -6.12 -8.97
C ALA A 272 11.58 -6.60 -8.42
N ILE A 273 10.51 -5.88 -8.70
CA ILE A 273 9.15 -6.25 -8.27
C ILE A 273 8.72 -7.56 -8.92
N LEU A 274 8.88 -7.71 -10.24
CA LEU A 274 8.53 -8.94 -10.95
C LEU A 274 9.32 -10.14 -10.44
N LYS A 275 10.63 -9.96 -10.20
CA LYS A 275 11.48 -11.02 -9.63
C LYS A 275 11.03 -11.43 -8.24
N HIS A 276 10.64 -10.47 -7.40
CA HIS A 276 10.04 -10.76 -6.09
C HIS A 276 8.70 -11.48 -6.22
N CYS A 277 7.77 -10.99 -7.03
CA CYS A 277 6.44 -11.60 -7.19
C CYS A 277 6.53 -13.06 -7.67
N ARG A 278 7.38 -13.34 -8.67
CA ARG A 278 7.61 -14.69 -9.19
C ARG A 278 8.30 -15.58 -8.15
N GLY A 279 9.36 -15.08 -7.51
CA GLY A 279 10.04 -15.81 -6.44
C GLY A 279 9.13 -16.13 -5.25
N PHE A 280 8.17 -15.25 -4.93
CA PHE A 280 7.17 -15.49 -3.90
C PHE A 280 6.23 -16.63 -4.27
N ILE A 281 5.72 -16.62 -5.51
CA ILE A 281 4.85 -17.69 -6.03
C ILE A 281 5.61 -19.01 -6.01
N ASP A 282 6.88 -19.04 -6.43
CA ASP A 282 7.71 -20.23 -6.42
C ASP A 282 7.96 -20.75 -4.99
N ALA A 283 8.08 -19.87 -4.00
CA ALA A 283 8.36 -20.23 -2.62
C ALA A 283 7.11 -20.67 -1.83
N TYR A 284 5.97 -20.02 -2.05
CA TYR A 284 4.79 -20.14 -1.17
C TYR A 284 3.47 -20.46 -1.92
N GLY A 285 3.49 -20.47 -3.25
CA GLY A 285 2.32 -20.70 -4.09
C GLY A 285 1.39 -19.49 -4.26
N THR A 286 0.46 -19.60 -5.21
CA THR A 286 -0.52 -18.56 -5.55
C THR A 286 -1.55 -18.31 -4.43
N GLU A 287 -1.81 -19.31 -3.59
CA GLU A 287 -2.75 -19.20 -2.47
C GLU A 287 -2.28 -18.21 -1.40
N ALA A 288 -0.97 -17.98 -1.27
CA ALA A 288 -0.43 -16.98 -0.36
C ALA A 288 -0.47 -15.55 -0.92
N ILE A 289 -0.76 -15.37 -2.22
CA ILE A 289 -0.81 -14.04 -2.85
C ILE A 289 -1.99 -13.23 -2.33
N VAL A 290 -1.70 -11.96 -2.03
CA VAL A 290 -2.67 -10.94 -1.64
C VAL A 290 -2.70 -9.80 -2.66
N PRO A 291 -3.78 -9.00 -2.74
CA PRO A 291 -3.89 -7.90 -3.73
C PRO A 291 -2.74 -6.89 -3.74
N LYS A 292 -2.00 -6.75 -2.63
CA LYS A 292 -0.80 -5.89 -2.55
C LYS A 292 0.30 -6.28 -3.54
N PHE A 293 0.41 -7.55 -3.95
CA PHE A 293 1.31 -7.95 -5.04
C PHE A 293 0.88 -7.34 -6.37
N HIS A 294 -0.42 -7.30 -6.65
CA HIS A 294 -0.91 -6.65 -7.85
C HIS A 294 -0.73 -5.13 -7.79
N TYR A 295 -1.00 -4.51 -6.63
CA TYR A 295 -0.78 -3.07 -6.47
C TYR A 295 0.69 -2.66 -6.64
N SER A 296 1.64 -3.50 -6.23
CA SER A 296 3.06 -3.19 -6.43
C SER A 296 3.45 -3.15 -7.91
N LEU A 297 2.81 -3.95 -8.77
CA LEU A 297 3.05 -3.95 -10.22
C LEU A 297 2.67 -2.64 -10.91
N HIS A 298 1.87 -1.77 -10.26
CA HIS A 298 1.58 -0.42 -10.76
C HIS A 298 2.65 0.62 -10.41
N LEU A 299 3.49 0.36 -9.41
CA LEU A 299 4.50 1.32 -8.93
C LEU A 299 5.48 1.78 -10.02
N PRO A 300 6.03 0.90 -10.89
CA PRO A 300 6.89 1.34 -11.98
C PRO A 300 6.16 2.26 -12.97
N GLY A 301 4.89 1.97 -13.28
CA GLY A 301 4.06 2.81 -14.15
C GLY A 301 3.85 4.22 -13.58
N PHE A 302 3.68 4.33 -12.26
CA PHE A 302 3.65 5.63 -11.59
C PHE A 302 5.01 6.33 -11.64
N ALA A 303 6.09 5.61 -11.32
CA ALA A 303 7.46 6.15 -11.32
C ALA A 303 7.91 6.70 -12.69
N ARG A 304 7.39 6.15 -13.80
CA ARG A 304 7.62 6.68 -15.16
C ARG A 304 6.97 8.05 -15.39
N LYS A 305 5.88 8.36 -14.69
CA LYS A 305 5.11 9.59 -14.86
C LYS A 305 5.47 10.65 -13.83
N LYS A 306 5.70 10.23 -12.59
CA LYS A 306 5.86 11.10 -11.42
C LYS A 306 6.63 10.41 -10.29
N PRO A 307 7.30 11.18 -9.40
CA PRO A 307 7.95 10.61 -8.23
C PRO A 307 6.97 9.82 -7.35
N LEU A 308 7.42 8.69 -6.82
CA LEU A 308 6.63 7.90 -5.87
C LEU A 308 6.62 8.59 -4.50
N ILE A 309 5.46 9.10 -4.12
CA ILE A 309 5.20 9.67 -2.79
C ILE A 309 4.69 8.56 -1.87
N SER A 310 4.96 8.67 -0.57
CA SER A 310 4.51 7.72 0.43
C SER A 310 3.71 8.36 1.55
N CYS A 311 2.92 7.53 2.24
CA CYS A 311 2.10 7.96 3.38
C CYS A 311 2.84 8.06 4.72
N PHE A 312 4.18 8.12 4.76
CA PHE A 312 4.91 8.25 6.04
C PHE A 312 4.49 9.49 6.84
N THR A 313 4.21 10.59 6.16
CA THR A 313 3.74 11.82 6.80
C THR A 313 2.31 11.68 7.30
N HIS A 314 1.43 11.05 6.51
CA HIS A 314 0.06 10.74 6.93
C HIS A 314 0.04 9.87 8.18
N GLU A 315 0.84 8.81 8.25
CA GLU A 315 0.92 7.93 9.42
C GLU A 315 1.39 8.64 10.70
N ARG A 316 2.38 9.54 10.57
CA ARG A 316 2.84 10.35 11.70
C ARG A 316 1.74 11.29 12.21
N LYS A 317 0.99 11.91 11.31
CA LYS A 317 -0.13 12.79 11.66
C LYS A 317 -1.33 12.02 12.20
N HIS A 318 -1.67 10.87 11.62
CA HIS A 318 -2.71 9.98 12.11
C HIS A 318 -2.46 9.50 13.55
N ARG A 319 -1.20 9.31 13.95
CA ARG A 319 -0.86 8.99 15.36
C ARG A 319 -1.31 10.09 16.32
N GLN A 320 -1.09 11.36 15.98
CA GLN A 320 -1.52 12.50 16.79
C GLN A 320 -3.05 12.56 16.87
N ILE A 321 -3.73 12.41 15.73
CA ILE A 321 -5.20 12.39 15.66
C ILE A 321 -5.77 11.26 16.53
N LYS A 322 -5.21 10.04 16.42
CA LYS A 322 -5.64 8.88 17.23
C LYS A 322 -5.42 9.11 18.71
N GLN A 323 -4.33 9.75 19.10
CA GLN A 323 -4.06 10.06 20.49
C GLN A 323 -5.16 10.95 21.07
N LEU A 324 -5.52 12.05 20.40
CA LEU A 324 -6.61 12.94 20.83
C LEU A 324 -7.97 12.25 20.79
N ALA A 325 -8.24 11.48 19.73
CA ALA A 325 -9.51 10.77 19.56
C ALA A 325 -9.75 9.71 20.66
N ASN A 326 -8.70 9.01 21.09
CA ASN A 326 -8.80 7.97 22.12
C ASN A 326 -9.14 8.52 23.52
N GLU A 327 -8.90 9.81 23.78
CA GLU A 327 -9.29 10.48 25.02
C GLU A 327 -10.79 10.83 25.07
N ILE A 328 -11.50 10.74 23.94
CA ILE A 328 -12.94 11.01 23.87
C ILE A 328 -13.71 9.72 24.07
N HIS A 329 -14.24 9.53 25.28
CA HIS A 329 -14.93 8.31 25.68
C HIS A 329 -16.43 8.27 25.34
N ASN A 330 -17.02 9.38 24.86
CA ASN A 330 -18.45 9.45 24.55
C ASN A 330 -18.70 10.14 23.19
N PRO A 331 -18.41 9.44 22.08
CA PRO A 331 -18.55 10.02 20.74
C PRO A 331 -20.03 10.22 20.37
N GLY A 332 -20.34 11.39 19.82
CA GLY A 332 -21.62 11.67 19.16
C GLY A 332 -21.39 12.42 17.85
N ASP A 333 -22.43 13.03 17.28
CA ASP A 333 -22.34 13.75 15.98
C ASP A 333 -21.31 14.91 15.96
N TRP A 334 -20.86 15.35 17.14
CA TRP A 334 -19.83 16.38 17.33
C TRP A 334 -18.40 15.82 17.33
N PHE A 335 -18.22 14.49 17.38
CA PHE A 335 -16.94 13.83 17.61
C PHE A 335 -15.89 14.25 16.58
N GLU A 336 -16.20 14.11 15.29
CA GLU A 336 -15.27 14.47 14.22
C GLU A 336 -14.87 15.94 14.31
N LYS A 337 -15.85 16.83 14.51
CA LYS A 337 -15.60 18.27 14.64
C LYS A 337 -14.70 18.59 15.83
N SER A 338 -14.88 17.91 16.98
CA SER A 338 -14.02 18.12 18.15
C SER A 338 -12.60 17.64 17.90
N VAL A 339 -12.44 16.41 17.42
CA VAL A 339 -11.11 15.86 17.09
C VAL A 339 -10.39 16.77 16.11
N PHE A 340 -11.05 17.22 15.04
CA PHE A 340 -10.44 18.15 14.08
C PHE A 340 -10.05 19.48 14.74
N ARG A 341 -10.91 20.07 15.57
CA ARG A 341 -10.60 21.33 16.25
C ARG A 341 -9.37 21.19 17.15
N ASP A 342 -9.28 20.11 17.90
CA ASP A 342 -8.19 19.90 18.86
C ASP A 342 -6.86 19.64 18.13
N VAL A 343 -6.88 18.86 17.03
CA VAL A 343 -5.73 18.67 16.14
C VAL A 343 -5.26 20.00 15.54
N TRP A 344 -6.18 20.84 15.05
CA TRP A 344 -5.84 22.16 14.53
C TRP A 344 -5.27 23.08 15.62
N GLY A 345 -5.84 23.03 16.84
CA GLY A 345 -5.34 23.76 17.99
C GLY A 345 -3.88 23.42 18.32
N GLU A 346 -3.54 22.13 18.37
CA GLU A 346 -2.15 21.70 18.61
C GLU A 346 -1.20 22.16 17.50
N VAL A 347 -1.60 22.06 16.23
CA VAL A 347 -0.77 22.51 15.10
C VAL A 347 -0.50 24.02 15.19
N ILE A 348 -1.51 24.82 15.51
CA ILE A 348 -1.35 26.28 15.65
C ILE A 348 -0.41 26.62 16.81
N LEU A 349 -0.55 25.94 17.95
CA LEU A 349 0.31 26.15 19.11
C LEU A 349 1.78 25.77 18.85
N GLN A 350 2.04 24.80 17.97
CA GLN A 350 3.39 24.40 17.56
C GLN A 350 4.03 25.32 16.51
N MET A 351 3.24 26.21 15.89
CA MET A 351 3.73 27.19 14.91
C MET A 351 4.13 28.54 15.55
N GLN A 352 3.86 28.73 16.85
CA GLN A 352 4.34 29.84 17.68
C GLN A 352 5.65 29.47 18.34
#